data_AF-A0A0L0FE13-F1
#
_entry.id   AF-A0A0L0FE13-F1
#
_cell.length_a   1.000
_cell.length_b   1.000
_cell.length_c   1.000
_cell.angle_alpha   90.00
_cell.angle_beta   90.00
_cell.angle_gamma   90.00
#
_symmetry.space_group_name_H-M   'P 1'
#
loop_
_entity.id
_entity.type
_entity.pdbx_description
1 polymer ?
#
loop_
_entity_poly.entity_id
_entity_poly.type
_entity_poly.pdbx_seq_one_letter_code
_entity_poly.pdbx_strand_id
1 'polypeptide(L)'
;MTVKRQLISRIQSSGTKAQDMKDLKDLLKNGGLSDQDVRNVKESIKVLKAGADSERLSETRVVGVTCAATVFACLQPFSFPVVLLDESSQMTEPQAWLPIVPFGVEKLVLVGDHRQLPPTIQTDIASEARGQGLEFTMFERLARDNPEDVVSLYTQYR
;
A
#
# COMPACT_ATOMS: atom_id res chain seq x y z
N MET A 1 8.37 25.35 23.90
CA MET A 1 7.74 25.89 22.67
C MET A 1 8.73 26.45 21.63
N THR A 2 10.04 26.43 21.86
CA THR A 2 11.01 27.21 21.05
C THR A 2 11.68 26.41 19.92
N VAL A 3 11.95 25.11 20.12
CA VAL A 3 12.66 24.26 19.14
C VAL A 3 11.83 23.99 17.89
N LYS A 4 10.51 23.78 18.05
CA LYS A 4 9.57 23.55 16.94
C LYS A 4 9.54 24.72 15.95
N ARG A 5 9.68 25.95 16.43
CA ARG A 5 9.74 27.15 15.56
C ARG A 5 11.10 27.35 14.91
N GLN A 6 12.21 27.04 15.59
CA GLN A 6 13.56 27.20 15.05
C GLN A 6 13.93 26.16 13.99
N LEU A 7 13.44 24.92 14.10
CA LEU A 7 13.68 23.90 13.08
C LEU A 7 12.84 24.17 11.82
N ILE A 8 11.59 24.60 11.99
CA ILE A 8 10.69 25.00 10.89
C ILE A 8 11.21 26.27 10.20
N SER A 9 11.81 27.23 10.92
CA SER A 9 12.35 28.45 10.31
C SER A 9 13.67 28.25 9.55
N ARG A 10 14.42 27.17 9.81
CA ARG A 10 15.66 26.87 9.06
C ARG A 10 15.40 26.06 7.79
N ILE A 11 14.33 25.27 7.74
CA ILE A 11 13.87 24.60 6.51
C ILE A 11 13.32 25.63 5.50
N GLN A 12 13.06 26.87 5.93
CA GLN A 12 12.62 27.97 5.07
C GLN A 12 13.76 28.80 4.45
N SER A 13 15.04 28.45 4.68
CA SER A 13 16.18 29.15 4.08
C SER A 13 16.84 28.35 2.96
N SER A 14 16.50 28.66 1.70
CA SER A 14 17.26 28.38 0.46
C SER A 14 17.68 26.94 0.10
N GLY A 15 17.47 25.93 0.94
CA GLY A 15 17.82 24.53 0.65
C GLY A 15 16.77 23.84 -0.23
N THR A 16 17.20 22.92 -1.09
CA THR A 16 16.28 21.96 -1.71
C THR A 16 15.85 20.92 -0.68
N LYS A 17 14.65 20.34 -0.78
CA LYS A 17 14.18 19.25 0.12
C LYS A 17 15.20 18.10 0.26
N ALA A 18 15.98 17.85 -0.80
CA ALA A 18 17.05 16.85 -0.82
C ALA A 18 18.23 17.24 0.09
N GLN A 19 18.59 18.52 0.14
CA GLN A 19 19.62 19.04 1.03
C GLN A 19 19.16 18.97 2.49
N ASP A 20 17.94 19.38 2.81
CA ASP A 20 17.38 19.30 4.17
C ASP A 20 17.35 17.84 4.69
N MET A 21 16.99 16.90 3.82
CA MET A 21 16.99 15.47 4.14
C MET A 21 18.40 14.94 4.44
N LYS A 22 19.42 15.45 3.72
CA LYS A 22 20.82 15.08 3.93
C LYS A 22 21.30 15.62 5.27
N ASP A 23 21.05 16.88 5.55
CA ASP A 23 21.48 17.55 6.78
C ASP A 23 20.88 16.89 8.03
N LEU A 24 19.58 16.57 8.01
CA LEU A 24 18.92 15.86 9.11
C LEU A 24 19.49 14.45 9.34
N LYS A 25 19.87 13.73 8.28
CA LYS A 25 20.52 12.41 8.41
C LYS A 25 21.94 12.54 8.97
N ASP A 26 22.67 13.57 8.59
CA ASP A 26 24.03 13.80 9.06
C ASP A 26 24.02 14.23 10.55
N LEU A 27 23.02 15.01 10.99
CA LEU A 27 22.79 15.30 12.41
C LEU A 27 22.62 14.02 13.25
N LEU A 28 21.90 13.02 12.76
CA LEU A 28 21.75 11.73 13.46
C LEU A 28 23.05 10.91 13.53
N LYS A 29 23.95 11.08 12.56
CA LYS A 29 25.23 10.34 12.50
C LYS A 29 26.31 10.98 13.38
N ASN A 30 26.34 12.31 13.46
CA ASN A 30 27.41 13.04 14.13
C ASN A 30 27.33 12.98 15.67
N GLY A 31 26.24 12.47 16.24
CA GLY A 31 26.06 12.33 17.69
C GLY A 31 25.92 13.68 18.41
N GLY A 32 25.90 13.66 19.75
CA GLY A 32 25.85 14.88 20.57
C GLY A 32 24.46 15.52 20.71
N LEU A 33 23.41 14.86 20.24
CA LEU A 33 22.02 15.28 20.41
C LEU A 33 21.43 14.74 21.71
N SER A 34 20.53 15.51 22.33
CA SER A 34 19.70 14.98 23.41
C SER A 34 18.68 13.97 22.87
N ASP A 35 18.16 13.09 23.72
CA ASP A 35 17.11 12.14 23.34
C ASP A 35 15.88 12.83 22.73
N GLN A 36 15.54 14.02 23.22
CA GLN A 36 14.44 14.81 22.69
C GLN A 36 14.74 15.32 21.29
N ASP A 37 15.98 15.77 21.03
CA ASP A 37 16.38 16.26 19.71
C ASP A 37 16.45 15.12 18.68
N VAL A 38 16.91 13.94 19.08
CA VAL A 38 16.86 12.73 18.23
C VAL A 38 15.42 12.41 17.81
N ARG A 39 14.46 12.49 18.74
CA ARG A 39 13.03 12.30 18.41
C ARG A 39 12.54 13.34 17.41
N ASN A 40 12.82 14.62 17.67
CA ASN A 40 12.41 15.73 16.80
C ASN A 40 12.98 15.60 15.37
N VAL A 41 14.24 15.20 15.24
CA VAL A 41 14.90 14.99 13.94
C VAL A 41 14.27 13.80 13.20
N LYS A 42 14.01 12.69 13.89
CA LYS A 42 13.32 11.52 13.29
C LYS A 42 11.91 11.88 12.79
N GLU A 43 11.16 12.66 13.56
CA GLU A 43 9.84 13.16 13.14
C GLU A 43 9.95 14.05 11.90
N SER A 44 10.92 14.95 11.87
CA SER A 44 11.15 15.85 10.72
C SER A 44 11.51 15.08 9.46
N ILE A 45 12.38 14.07 9.55
CA ILE A 45 12.70 13.16 8.45
C ILE A 45 11.45 12.41 7.96
N LYS A 46 10.61 11.93 8.88
CA LYS A 46 9.37 11.23 8.53
C LYS A 46 8.43 12.14 7.74
N VAL A 47 8.25 13.39 8.18
CA VAL A 47 7.41 14.39 7.49
C VAL A 47 7.96 14.72 6.11
N LEU A 48 9.26 14.97 5.99
CA LEU A 48 9.88 15.28 4.69
C LEU A 48 9.80 14.12 3.71
N LYS A 49 10.02 12.88 4.18
CA LYS A 49 9.83 11.68 3.36
C LYS A 49 8.39 11.54 2.90
N ALA A 50 7.43 11.64 3.82
CA ALA A 50 6.01 11.54 3.48
C ALA A 50 5.59 12.61 2.46
N GLY A 51 6.11 13.83 2.58
CA GLY A 51 5.87 14.90 1.60
C GLY A 51 6.46 14.59 0.22
N ALA A 52 7.68 14.05 0.16
CA ALA A 52 8.31 13.65 -1.10
C ALA A 52 7.62 12.45 -1.77
N ASP A 53 7.19 11.46 -0.98
CA ASP A 53 6.43 10.30 -1.48
C ASP A 53 5.06 10.73 -2.01
N SER A 54 4.38 11.66 -1.31
CA SER A 54 3.11 12.23 -1.76
C SER A 54 3.24 12.99 -3.08
N GLU A 55 4.28 13.82 -3.23
CA GLU A 55 4.57 14.54 -4.48
C GLU A 55 4.77 13.56 -5.65
N ARG A 56 5.59 12.51 -5.46
CA ARG A 56 5.80 11.48 -6.47
C ARG A 56 4.54 10.70 -6.81
N LEU A 57 3.74 10.33 -5.82
CA LEU A 57 2.48 9.61 -6.01
C LEU A 57 1.46 10.48 -6.76
N SER A 58 1.43 11.80 -6.52
CA SER A 58 0.52 12.70 -7.21
C SER A 58 0.77 12.82 -8.72
N GLU A 59 2.01 12.60 -9.17
CA GLU A 59 2.38 12.59 -10.59
C GLU A 59 2.29 11.19 -11.23
N THR A 60 2.07 10.16 -10.40
CA THR A 60 2.08 8.76 -10.85
C THR A 60 0.71 8.37 -11.41
N ARG A 61 0.69 7.80 -12.62
CA ARG A 61 -0.55 7.35 -13.27
C ARG A 61 -1.03 5.98 -12.79
N VAL A 62 -0.10 5.10 -12.43
CA VAL A 62 -0.38 3.72 -12.01
C VAL A 62 0.50 3.38 -10.82
N VAL A 63 -0.12 2.94 -9.73
CA VAL A 63 0.57 2.57 -8.49
C VAL A 63 0.42 1.06 -8.29
N GLY A 64 1.53 0.34 -8.36
CA GLY A 64 1.57 -1.10 -8.11
C GLY A 64 1.95 -1.38 -6.65
N VAL A 65 1.10 -2.10 -5.93
CA VAL A 65 1.33 -2.51 -4.53
C VAL A 65 0.75 -3.90 -4.28
N THR A 66 1.25 -4.59 -3.26
CA THR A 66 0.56 -5.77 -2.72
C THR A 66 -0.67 -5.32 -1.92
N CYS A 67 -1.69 -6.18 -1.80
CA CYS A 67 -2.89 -5.86 -1.01
C CYS A 67 -2.57 -5.49 0.43
N ALA A 68 -1.56 -6.11 1.05
CA ALA A 68 -1.15 -5.78 2.41
C ALA A 68 -0.51 -4.38 2.53
N ALA A 69 0.10 -3.86 1.47
CA ALA A 69 0.74 -2.54 1.48
C ALA A 69 -0.25 -1.38 1.32
N THR A 70 -1.53 -1.65 1.03
CA THR A 70 -2.57 -0.60 0.88
C THR A 70 -2.82 0.18 2.18
N VAL A 71 -2.52 -0.44 3.32
CA VAL A 71 -2.62 0.18 4.66
C VAL A 71 -1.51 1.18 4.95
N PHE A 72 -0.52 1.31 4.07
CA PHE A 72 0.57 2.26 4.28
C PHE A 72 0.06 3.70 4.24
N ALA A 73 0.48 4.49 5.23
CA ALA A 73 0.03 5.87 5.43
C ALA A 73 0.29 6.79 4.22
N CYS A 74 1.26 6.47 3.37
CA CYS A 74 1.53 7.24 2.15
C CYS A 74 0.43 7.13 1.09
N LEU A 75 -0.39 6.06 1.11
CA LEU A 75 -1.48 5.85 0.15
C LEU A 75 -2.81 6.43 0.63
N GLN A 76 -2.98 6.62 1.93
CA GLN A 76 -4.24 7.08 2.56
C GLN A 76 -4.78 8.42 2.03
N PRO A 77 -3.95 9.40 1.61
CA PRO A 77 -4.44 10.64 1.02
C PRO A 77 -4.99 10.51 -0.41
N PHE A 78 -4.80 9.36 -1.07
CA PHE A 78 -5.12 9.17 -2.48
C PHE A 78 -6.37 8.31 -2.66
N SER A 79 -7.12 8.59 -3.73
CA SER A 79 -8.21 7.74 -4.21
C SER A 79 -7.79 6.98 -5.47
N PHE A 80 -8.28 5.76 -5.61
CA PHE A 80 -8.03 4.90 -6.75
C PHE A 80 -9.37 4.40 -7.28
N PRO A 81 -10.05 5.16 -8.17
CA PRO A 81 -11.37 4.80 -8.67
C PRO A 81 -11.35 3.52 -9.51
N VAL A 82 -10.18 3.12 -10.02
CA VAL A 82 -9.97 1.86 -10.73
C VAL A 82 -8.93 1.03 -9.99
N VAL A 83 -9.30 -0.19 -9.61
CA VAL A 83 -8.39 -1.17 -8.99
C VAL A 83 -8.35 -2.43 -9.85
N LEU A 84 -7.14 -2.92 -10.12
CA LEU A 84 -6.89 -4.21 -10.75
C LEU A 84 -6.23 -5.14 -9.74
N LEU A 85 -6.86 -6.29 -9.50
CA LEU A 85 -6.30 -7.35 -8.65
C LEU A 85 -5.81 -8.47 -9.55
N ASP A 86 -4.51 -8.65 -9.60
CA ASP A 86 -3.87 -9.79 -10.27
C ASP A 86 -3.81 -10.99 -9.32
N GLU A 87 -3.78 -12.20 -9.88
CA GLU A 87 -3.80 -13.48 -9.14
C GLU A 87 -4.95 -13.58 -8.11
N SER A 88 -6.09 -12.97 -8.43
CA SER A 88 -7.24 -12.84 -7.52
C SER A 88 -7.91 -14.18 -7.16
N SER A 89 -7.72 -15.22 -7.97
CA SER A 89 -8.15 -16.60 -7.64
C SER A 89 -7.30 -17.27 -6.56
N GLN A 90 -6.12 -16.73 -6.24
CA GLN A 90 -5.24 -17.20 -5.15
C GLN A 90 -5.36 -16.33 -3.89
N MET A 91 -6.28 -15.37 -3.88
CA MET A 91 -6.45 -14.38 -2.82
C MET A 91 -7.72 -14.65 -2.02
N THR A 92 -7.60 -14.70 -0.69
CA THR A 92 -8.79 -14.82 0.16
C THR A 92 -9.67 -13.59 0.01
N GLU A 93 -11.00 -13.74 0.10
CA GLU A 93 -11.92 -12.60 -0.04
C GLU A 93 -11.60 -11.43 0.93
N PRO A 94 -11.23 -11.64 2.21
CA PRO A 94 -10.78 -10.55 3.08
C PRO A 94 -9.56 -9.78 2.57
N GLN A 95 -8.62 -10.45 1.91
CA GLN A 95 -7.45 -9.78 1.33
C GLN A 95 -7.82 -8.91 0.12
N ALA A 96 -8.80 -9.33 -0.68
CA ALA A 96 -9.28 -8.55 -1.83
C ALA A 96 -9.93 -7.23 -1.40
N TRP A 97 -10.53 -7.17 -0.20
CA TRP A 97 -11.12 -5.95 0.33
C TRP A 97 -10.11 -4.87 0.74
N LEU A 98 -8.86 -5.24 1.07
CA LEU A 98 -7.82 -4.30 1.51
C LEU A 98 -7.56 -3.13 0.54
N PRO A 99 -7.48 -3.35 -0.79
CA PRO A 99 -7.42 -2.26 -1.77
C PRO A 99 -8.79 -1.67 -2.14
N ILE A 100 -9.91 -2.36 -1.88
CA ILE A 100 -11.23 -1.90 -2.35
C ILE A 100 -11.83 -0.85 -1.42
N VAL A 101 -11.81 -1.14 -0.11
CA VAL A 101 -12.49 -0.30 0.90
C VAL A 101 -11.90 1.12 1.03
N PRO A 102 -10.58 1.31 1.15
CA PRO A 102 -10.04 2.62 1.54
C PRO A 102 -9.98 3.63 0.38
N PHE A 103 -10.12 3.18 -0.88
CA PHE A 103 -9.73 3.99 -2.04
C PHE A 103 -10.89 4.53 -2.88
N GLY A 104 -12.14 4.34 -2.47
CA GLY A 104 -13.31 4.84 -3.19
C GLY A 104 -13.42 4.24 -4.59
N VAL A 105 -13.27 2.92 -4.69
CA VAL A 105 -13.25 2.19 -5.96
C VAL A 105 -14.61 2.28 -6.66
N GLU A 106 -14.60 2.68 -7.94
CA GLU A 106 -15.78 2.71 -8.82
C GLU A 106 -15.74 1.57 -9.85
N LYS A 107 -14.54 1.08 -10.20
CA LYS A 107 -14.32 -0.03 -11.12
C LYS A 107 -13.29 -1.00 -10.56
N LEU A 108 -13.69 -2.25 -10.44
CA LEU A 108 -12.84 -3.34 -10.01
C LEU A 108 -12.64 -4.31 -11.18
N VAL A 109 -11.37 -4.65 -11.47
CA VAL A 109 -11.01 -5.68 -12.44
C VAL A 109 -10.28 -6.78 -11.68
N LEU A 110 -10.80 -8.00 -11.75
CA LEU A 110 -10.18 -9.16 -11.15
C LEU A 110 -9.58 -10.03 -12.26
N VAL A 111 -8.29 -10.31 -12.15
CA VAL A 111 -7.55 -11.20 -13.06
C VAL A 111 -7.13 -12.41 -12.26
N GLY A 112 -7.34 -13.61 -12.80
CA GLY A 112 -7.04 -14.85 -12.13
C GLY A 112 -7.45 -16.06 -12.94
N ASP A 113 -7.15 -17.23 -12.41
CA ASP A 113 -7.49 -18.52 -12.99
C ASP A 113 -8.08 -19.42 -11.91
N HIS A 114 -9.37 -19.73 -12.02
CA HIS A 114 -10.10 -20.60 -11.09
C HIS A 114 -9.64 -22.06 -11.12
N ARG A 115 -8.80 -22.45 -12.09
CA ARG A 115 -8.21 -23.80 -12.19
C ARG A 115 -6.81 -23.89 -11.59
N GLN A 116 -6.22 -22.77 -11.18
CA GLN A 116 -4.94 -22.74 -10.49
C GLN A 116 -5.12 -23.00 -8.98
N LEU A 117 -4.04 -22.81 -8.22
CA LEU A 117 -4.02 -23.08 -6.79
C LEU A 117 -5.05 -22.21 -6.05
N PRO A 118 -5.77 -22.75 -5.04
CA PRO A 118 -6.58 -21.93 -4.15
C PRO A 118 -5.69 -21.08 -3.23
N PRO A 119 -6.27 -20.12 -2.49
CA PRO A 119 -5.52 -19.34 -1.51
C PRO A 119 -4.80 -20.21 -0.47
N THR A 120 -3.59 -19.82 -0.11
CA THR A 120 -2.84 -20.50 0.95
C THR A 120 -3.35 -20.05 2.32
N ILE A 121 -4.08 -20.95 2.98
CA ILE A 121 -4.62 -20.71 4.32
C ILE A 121 -3.74 -21.49 5.32
N GLN A 122 -2.91 -20.77 6.07
CA GLN A 122 -2.11 -21.34 7.15
C GLN A 122 -2.94 -21.39 8.43
N THR A 123 -3.28 -22.59 8.89
CA THR A 123 -3.83 -22.80 10.24
C THR A 123 -3.11 -23.96 10.92
N ASP A 124 -2.91 -23.85 12.22
CA ASP A 124 -2.46 -24.96 13.08
C ASP A 124 -3.55 -26.06 13.17
N ILE A 125 -4.74 -25.76 12.64
CA ILE A 125 -5.97 -26.54 12.67
C ILE A 125 -6.48 -26.74 11.22
N ALA A 126 -5.60 -27.21 10.34
CA ALA A 126 -5.85 -27.32 8.89
C ALA A 126 -7.10 -28.15 8.52
N SER A 127 -7.65 -28.94 9.44
CA SER A 127 -8.92 -29.67 9.24
C SER A 127 -10.17 -28.84 9.52
N GLU A 128 -10.12 -27.84 10.40
CA GLU A 128 -11.33 -27.13 10.83
C GLU A 128 -11.62 -25.92 9.94
N ALA A 129 -10.60 -25.20 9.46
CA ALA A 129 -10.80 -24.02 8.62
C ALA A 129 -11.12 -24.34 7.15
N ARG A 130 -10.76 -25.54 6.66
CA ARG A 130 -11.11 -25.99 5.31
C ARG A 130 -12.60 -26.30 5.25
N GLY A 131 -13.32 -25.69 4.29
CA GLY A 131 -14.76 -25.89 4.16
C GLY A 131 -15.59 -24.85 4.93
N GLN A 132 -14.95 -23.92 5.65
CA GLN A 132 -15.64 -22.83 6.34
C GLN A 132 -15.70 -21.53 5.52
N GLY A 133 -15.15 -21.54 4.31
CA GLY A 133 -15.42 -20.56 3.29
C GLY A 133 -14.32 -19.54 3.01
N LEU A 134 -13.20 -19.56 3.76
CA LEU A 134 -12.02 -18.74 3.43
C LEU A 134 -11.32 -19.19 2.15
N GLU A 135 -11.57 -20.44 1.73
CA GLU A 135 -11.15 -20.99 0.45
C GLU A 135 -11.90 -20.40 -0.74
N PHE A 136 -13.10 -19.85 -0.54
CA PHE A 136 -13.86 -19.22 -1.61
C PHE A 136 -13.37 -17.78 -1.81
N THR A 137 -12.87 -17.52 -3.01
CA THR A 137 -12.33 -16.22 -3.37
C THR A 137 -13.41 -15.28 -3.85
N MET A 138 -13.13 -13.97 -3.78
CA MET A 138 -13.97 -12.96 -4.41
C MET A 138 -14.07 -13.21 -5.93
N PHE A 139 -12.98 -13.67 -6.55
CA PHE A 139 -12.93 -14.00 -7.98
C PHE A 139 -13.96 -15.08 -8.34
N GLU A 140 -13.95 -16.22 -7.63
CA GLU A 140 -14.88 -17.33 -7.89
C GLU A 140 -16.32 -16.93 -7.59
N ARG A 141 -16.55 -16.22 -6.48
CA ARG A 141 -17.88 -15.76 -6.09
C ARG A 141 -18.48 -14.84 -7.15
N LEU A 142 -17.74 -13.80 -7.58
CA LEU A 142 -18.24 -12.86 -8.58
C LEU A 142 -18.37 -13.50 -9.95
N ALA A 143 -17.46 -14.39 -10.36
CA ALA A 143 -17.57 -15.12 -11.62
C ALA A 143 -18.80 -16.05 -11.65
N ARG A 144 -19.15 -16.66 -10.52
CA ARG A 144 -20.37 -17.47 -10.39
C ARG A 144 -21.63 -16.61 -10.42
N ASP A 145 -21.62 -15.49 -9.71
CA ASP A 145 -22.81 -14.65 -9.51
C ASP A 145 -23.08 -13.73 -10.73
N ASN A 146 -22.05 -13.39 -11.54
CA ASN A 146 -22.11 -12.51 -12.72
C ASN A 146 -21.33 -13.12 -13.91
N PRO A 147 -21.77 -14.26 -14.47
CA PRO A 147 -21.03 -14.97 -15.51
C PRO A 147 -20.86 -14.17 -16.81
N GLU A 148 -21.73 -13.21 -17.08
CA GLU A 148 -21.68 -12.30 -18.24
C GLU A 148 -20.50 -11.32 -18.21
N ASP A 149 -19.96 -11.03 -17.01
CA ASP A 149 -18.81 -10.14 -16.82
C ASP A 149 -17.48 -10.89 -16.93
N VAL A 150 -17.52 -12.21 -17.08
CA VAL A 150 -16.32 -13.06 -17.15
C VAL A 150 -15.79 -13.12 -18.58
N VAL A 151 -14.56 -12.64 -18.76
CA VAL A 151 -13.83 -12.74 -20.03
C VAL A 151 -12.74 -13.79 -19.92
N SER A 152 -12.81 -14.81 -20.79
CA SER A 152 -11.78 -15.87 -20.88
C SER A 152 -10.77 -15.57 -21.98
N LEU A 153 -9.49 -15.77 -21.69
CA LEU A 153 -8.41 -15.73 -22.69
C LEU A 153 -8.07 -17.16 -23.12
N TYR A 154 -8.17 -17.45 -24.42
CA TYR A 154 -8.05 -18.82 -24.94
C TYR A 154 -6.72 -19.13 -25.62
N THR A 155 -5.94 -18.11 -26.01
CA THR A 155 -4.69 -18.30 -26.73
C THR A 155 -3.52 -18.26 -25.76
N GLN A 156 -2.79 -19.37 -25.67
CA GLN A 156 -1.59 -19.48 -24.86
C GLN A 156 -0.32 -19.25 -25.68
N TYR A 157 0.59 -18.42 -25.15
CA TYR A 157 1.84 -18.00 -25.82
C TYR A 157 3.11 -18.43 -25.08
N ARG A 158 2.99 -19.17 -23.98
CA ARG A 158 4.11 -19.69 -23.17
C ARG A 158 4.01 -21.20 -23.02
#